data_AF-U4V5S4-F1
#
_entry.id   AF-U4V5S4-F1
#
_cell.length_a   1.000
_cell.length_b   1.000
_cell.length_c   1.000
_cell.angle_alpha   90.00
_cell.angle_beta   90.00
_cell.angle_gamma   90.00
#
_symmetry.space_group_name_H-M   'P 1'
#
loop_
_entity.id
_entity.type
_entity.pdbx_description
1 polymer ?
#
loop_
_entity_poly.entity_id
_entity_poly.type
_entity_poly.pdbx_seq_one_letter_code
_entity_poly.pdbx_strand_id
1 'polypeptide(L)'
;MRWIDLLTRERTCPCCNTPLRDLLYLAYSAPEEWDGDNTSQDNDTLHSAKGDILTNDFCRILDRHFVRTVMLLPFHDIEGCLILGIWVHLDKPRFDQFYETYPSGKQGSMEMQFGWIANIIPGYPGPHACCI
;
A
#
# COMPACT_ATOMS: atom_id res chain seq x y z
N MET A 1 9.32 -18.45 17.44
CA MET A 1 10.05 -17.54 18.36
C MET A 1 10.87 -16.44 17.68
N ARG A 2 11.01 -16.41 16.34
CA ARG A 2 11.86 -15.42 15.63
C ARG A 2 11.28 -13.99 15.62
N TRP A 3 9.94 -13.84 15.59
CA TRP A 3 9.27 -12.53 15.61
C TRP A 3 9.35 -11.85 16.99
N ILE A 4 9.18 -12.60 18.08
CA ILE A 4 9.38 -12.09 19.46
C ILE A 4 10.77 -11.45 19.59
N ASP A 5 11.80 -12.12 19.09
CA ASP A 5 13.17 -11.60 19.14
C ASP A 5 13.37 -10.31 18.34
N LEU A 6 12.69 -10.17 17.18
CA LEU A 6 12.73 -8.95 16.36
C LEU A 6 12.00 -7.77 17.04
N LEU A 7 10.93 -8.05 17.77
CA LEU A 7 10.07 -7.05 18.41
C LEU A 7 10.57 -6.62 19.79
N THR A 8 11.17 -7.53 20.55
CA THR A 8 11.51 -7.31 21.97
C THR A 8 12.98 -6.97 22.21
N ARG A 9 13.89 -7.30 21.28
CA ARG A 9 15.31 -6.95 21.42
C ARG A 9 15.62 -5.58 20.82
N GLU A 10 16.47 -4.83 21.50
CA GLU A 10 17.09 -3.61 20.99
C GLU A 10 18.13 -3.97 19.91
N ARG A 11 17.66 -4.21 18.69
CA ARG A 11 18.48 -4.45 17.51
C ARG A 11 18.24 -3.34 16.51
N THR A 12 19.29 -2.81 15.91
CA THR A 12 19.22 -1.76 14.88
C THR A 12 19.61 -2.30 13.51
N CYS A 13 19.14 -1.68 12.43
CA CYS A 13 19.65 -2.00 11.09
C CYS A 13 21.14 -1.63 11.05
N PRO A 14 22.03 -2.53 10.60
CA PRO A 14 23.42 -2.16 10.36
C PRO A 14 23.58 -1.12 9.24
N CYS A 15 22.56 -0.94 8.40
CA CYS A 15 22.54 -0.01 7.27
C CYS A 15 22.29 1.45 7.67
N CYS A 16 21.30 1.69 8.54
CA CYS A 16 20.78 3.03 8.84
C CYS A 16 20.62 3.30 10.33
N ASN A 17 20.97 2.33 11.19
CA ASN A 17 20.86 2.38 12.65
C ASN A 17 19.43 2.58 13.22
N THR A 18 18.39 2.48 12.38
CA THR A 18 16.99 2.49 12.82
C THR A 18 16.67 1.23 13.63
N PRO A 19 15.95 1.32 14.76
CA PRO A 19 15.49 0.14 15.50
C PRO A 19 14.67 -0.79 14.59
N LEU A 20 14.93 -2.09 14.65
CA LEU A 20 14.24 -3.08 13.81
C LEU A 20 12.73 -3.12 14.05
N ARG A 21 12.27 -2.81 15.26
CA ARG A 21 10.84 -2.62 15.56
C ARG A 21 10.20 -1.48 14.76
N ASP A 22 10.98 -0.45 14.40
CA ASP A 22 10.50 0.71 13.63
C ASP A 22 10.57 0.41 12.12
N LEU A 23 11.23 -0.70 11.72
CA LEU A 23 11.28 -1.20 10.34
C LEU A 23 10.12 -2.14 9.97
N LEU A 24 9.14 -2.30 10.86
CA LEU A 24 7.91 -3.07 10.58
C LEU A 24 6.90 -2.31 9.71
N TYR A 25 7.34 -1.18 9.17
CA TYR A 25 6.65 -0.45 8.12
C TYR A 25 7.42 -0.65 6.82
N LEU A 26 6.87 -1.50 5.96
CA LEU A 26 7.37 -1.72 4.59
C LEU A 26 6.33 -1.21 3.61
N ALA A 27 6.75 -0.76 2.42
CA ALA A 27 5.80 -0.38 1.38
C ALA A 27 6.35 -0.67 -0.01
N TYR A 28 5.46 -1.13 -0.89
CA TYR A 28 5.74 -1.22 -2.32
C TYR A 28 5.69 0.17 -2.96
N SER A 29 6.63 0.45 -3.85
CA SER A 29 6.73 1.74 -4.54
C SER A 29 5.61 1.97 -5.55
N ALA A 30 5.12 0.90 -6.19
CA ALA A 30 4.11 0.94 -7.23
C ALA A 30 3.33 -0.41 -7.30
N PRO A 31 2.23 -0.50 -8.04
CA PRO A 31 1.64 -1.78 -8.44
C PRO A 31 2.65 -2.65 -9.20
N GLU A 32 2.49 -3.97 -9.18
CA GLU A 32 3.39 -4.91 -9.89
C GLU A 32 3.43 -4.65 -11.40
N GLU A 33 2.32 -4.20 -11.97
CA GLU A 33 2.16 -3.95 -13.40
C GLU A 33 2.76 -2.62 -13.87
N TRP A 34 3.23 -1.78 -12.94
CA TRP A 34 3.85 -0.49 -13.29
C TRP A 34 5.26 -0.70 -13.88
N ASP A 35 5.46 -0.24 -15.11
CA ASP A 35 6.74 -0.35 -15.84
C ASP A 35 7.50 0.99 -15.96
N GLY A 36 6.90 2.08 -15.47
CA GLY A 36 7.47 3.42 -15.50
C GLY A 36 8.49 3.71 -14.39
N ASP A 37 8.90 4.97 -14.32
CA ASP A 37 9.74 5.46 -13.22
C ASP A 37 8.94 5.53 -11.90
N ASN A 38 9.62 5.26 -10.78
CA ASN A 38 9.08 5.35 -9.42
C ASN A 38 9.25 6.74 -8.81
N THR A 39 9.61 7.76 -9.60
CA THR A 39 9.59 9.16 -9.16
C THR A 39 8.15 9.55 -8.84
N SER A 40 7.87 9.66 -7.54
CA SER A 40 6.53 9.97 -7.07
C SER A 40 6.10 11.39 -7.43
N GLN A 41 4.93 11.50 -8.04
CA GLN A 41 4.28 12.77 -8.37
C GLN A 41 3.21 13.14 -7.34
N ASP A 42 2.84 14.41 -7.30
CA ASP A 42 1.71 14.87 -6.47
C ASP A 42 0.40 14.22 -6.94
N ASN A 43 -0.50 13.89 -6.02
CA ASN A 43 -1.78 13.26 -6.33
C ASN A 43 -2.65 14.14 -7.25
N ASP A 44 -2.54 15.46 -7.16
CA ASP A 44 -3.29 16.40 -8.00
C ASP A 44 -2.92 16.29 -9.49
N THR A 45 -1.76 15.69 -9.80
CA THR A 45 -1.33 15.49 -11.19
C THR A 45 -2.11 14.39 -11.91
N LEU A 46 -2.81 13.51 -11.19
CA LEU A 46 -3.52 12.36 -11.74
C LEU A 46 -4.49 12.74 -12.88
N HIS A 47 -5.25 13.84 -12.73
CA HIS A 47 -6.24 14.27 -13.72
C HIS A 47 -5.62 14.98 -14.94
N SER A 48 -4.50 15.67 -14.76
CA SER A 48 -3.86 16.44 -15.83
C SER A 48 -2.91 15.60 -16.68
N ALA A 49 -2.46 14.46 -16.16
CA ALA A 49 -1.60 13.54 -16.86
C ALA A 49 -2.28 12.91 -18.09
N LYS A 50 -1.53 12.83 -19.19
CA LYS A 50 -1.93 12.11 -20.41
C LYS A 50 -1.27 10.73 -20.37
N GLY A 51 -2.08 9.68 -20.25
CA GLY A 51 -1.59 8.30 -20.19
C GLY A 51 -1.32 7.82 -18.76
N ASP A 52 -0.39 6.87 -18.66
CA ASP A 52 -0.08 6.17 -17.42
C ASP A 52 0.66 7.08 -16.45
N ILE A 53 0.31 6.99 -15.17
CA ILE A 53 0.88 7.84 -14.13
C ILE A 53 0.92 7.13 -12.79
N LEU A 54 1.99 7.39 -12.04
CA LEU A 54 2.16 7.04 -10.64
C LEU A 54 2.31 8.33 -9.82
N THR A 55 1.49 8.47 -8.79
CA THR A 55 1.55 9.51 -7.77
C THR A 55 1.84 8.88 -6.40
N ASN A 56 1.91 9.69 -5.33
CA ASN A 56 2.16 9.19 -3.98
C ASN A 56 1.18 8.09 -3.53
N ASP A 57 -0.10 8.24 -3.89
CA ASP A 57 -1.19 7.38 -3.41
C ASP A 57 -2.07 6.80 -4.51
N PHE A 58 -1.84 7.20 -5.77
CA PHE A 58 -2.64 6.77 -6.91
C PHE A 58 -1.77 6.28 -8.07
N CYS A 59 -2.30 5.33 -8.83
CA CYS A 59 -1.70 4.91 -10.08
C CYS A 59 -2.81 4.68 -11.10
N ARG A 60 -2.57 5.09 -12.34
CA ARG A 60 -3.42 4.78 -13.49
C ARG A 60 -2.56 4.13 -14.56
N ILE A 61 -2.99 2.97 -15.04
CA ILE A 61 -2.39 2.23 -16.16
C ILE A 61 -3.53 1.93 -17.12
N LEU A 62 -3.51 2.55 -18.31
CA LEU A 62 -4.60 2.53 -19.27
C LEU A 62 -5.93 2.97 -18.62
N ASP A 63 -6.92 2.07 -18.54
CA ASP A 63 -8.23 2.26 -17.92
C ASP A 63 -8.31 1.75 -16.48
N ARG A 64 -7.22 1.17 -15.96
CA ARG A 64 -7.15 0.58 -14.62
C ARG A 64 -6.65 1.59 -13.61
N HIS A 65 -7.22 1.53 -12.42
CA HIS A 65 -6.98 2.49 -11.37
C HIS A 65 -6.58 1.77 -10.09
N PHE A 66 -5.55 2.29 -9.44
CA PHE A 66 -4.97 1.70 -8.24
C PHE A 66 -4.81 2.77 -7.17
N VAL A 67 -5.07 2.36 -5.93
CA VAL A 67 -4.87 3.18 -4.74
C VAL A 67 -3.85 2.52 -3.84
N ARG A 68 -3.02 3.32 -3.18
CA ARG A 68 -2.12 2.86 -2.14
C ARG A 68 -2.89 2.70 -0.84
N THR A 69 -2.74 1.54 -0.20
CA THR A 69 -3.43 1.21 1.05
C THR A 69 -2.49 0.53 2.03
N VAL A 70 -2.97 0.30 3.25
CA VAL A 70 -2.21 -0.34 4.32
C VAL A 70 -2.83 -1.70 4.63
N MET A 71 -2.03 -2.75 4.50
CA MET A 71 -2.34 -4.09 5.01
C MET A 71 -1.68 -4.28 6.38
N LEU A 72 -2.47 -4.72 7.36
CA LEU A 72 -1.98 -5.12 8.68
C LEU A 72 -1.92 -6.65 8.74
N LEU A 73 -0.71 -7.20 8.90
CA LEU A 73 -0.49 -8.64 9.05
C LEU A 73 -0.22 -8.96 10.51
N PRO A 74 -1.21 -9.50 11.26
CA PRO A 74 -1.06 -9.77 12.68
C PRO A 74 -0.05 -10.90 12.93
N PHE A 75 0.73 -10.79 13.99
CA PHE A 75 1.58 -11.88 14.44
C PHE A 75 0.79 -12.86 15.32
N HIS A 76 1.11 -14.15 15.21
CA HIS A 76 0.60 -15.15 16.14
C HIS A 76 1.19 -14.91 17.53
N ASP A 77 0.33 -14.97 18.55
CA ASP A 77 0.67 -14.99 19.98
C ASP A 77 1.38 -13.74 20.53
N ILE A 78 1.36 -12.61 19.80
CA ILE A 78 1.97 -11.34 20.24
C ILE A 78 1.05 -10.19 19.83
N GLU A 79 0.91 -9.19 20.71
CA GLU A 79 0.31 -7.91 20.35
C GLU A 79 1.26 -7.14 19.42
N GLY A 80 0.99 -7.21 18.11
CA GLY A 80 1.75 -6.52 17.07
C GLY A 80 1.36 -6.99 15.67
N CYS A 81 1.68 -6.17 14.67
CA CYS A 81 1.50 -6.53 13.27
C CYS A 81 2.67 -6.00 12.43
N LEU A 82 2.89 -6.64 11.28
CA LEU A 82 3.64 -6.06 10.18
C LEU A 82 2.70 -5.12 9.41
N ILE A 83 3.14 -3.87 9.22
CA ILE A 83 2.41 -2.86 8.45
C ILE A 83 3.00 -2.83 7.05
N LEU A 84 2.19 -3.14 6.04
CA LEU A 84 2.61 -3.23 4.66
C LEU A 84 1.81 -2.27 3.79
N GLY A 85 2.46 -1.25 3.24
CA GLY A 85 1.91 -0.39 2.21
C GLY A 85 1.83 -1.16 0.89
N ILE A 86 0.62 -1.44 0.44
CA ILE A 86 0.33 -2.18 -0.80
C ILE A 86 -0.47 -1.32 -1.77
N TRP A 87 -0.59 -1.80 -2.99
CA TRP A 87 -1.43 -1.24 -4.03
C TRP A 87 -2.65 -2.12 -4.26
N VAL A 88 -3.81 -1.50 -4.40
CA VAL A 88 -5.08 -2.19 -4.63
C VAL A 88 -5.73 -1.62 -5.88
N HIS A 89 -6.06 -2.51 -6.82
CA HIS A 89 -6.87 -2.18 -7.97
C HIS A 89 -8.33 -2.02 -7.57
N LEU A 90 -8.94 -0.92 -7.99
CA LEU A 90 -10.36 -0.63 -7.87
C LEU A 90 -10.97 -0.45 -9.27
N ASP A 91 -12.24 -0.83 -9.41
CA ASP A 91 -12.99 -0.41 -10.58
C ASP A 91 -13.28 1.10 -10.53
N LYS A 92 -13.57 1.67 -11.70
CA LYS A 92 -13.67 3.13 -11.87
C LYS A 92 -14.61 3.82 -10.87
N PRO A 93 -15.84 3.33 -10.62
CA PRO A 93 -16.75 4.00 -9.68
C PRO A 93 -16.22 4.05 -8.25
N ARG A 94 -15.61 2.95 -7.76
CA ARG A 94 -15.02 2.90 -6.41
C ARG A 94 -13.77 3.75 -6.30
N PHE A 95 -12.95 3.74 -7.35
CA PHE A 95 -11.79 4.62 -7.43
C PHE A 95 -12.19 6.10 -7.34
N ASP A 96 -13.20 6.52 -8.11
CA ASP A 96 -13.65 7.91 -8.12
C ASP A 96 -14.19 8.32 -6.73
N GLN A 97 -14.99 7.46 -6.10
CA GLN A 97 -15.47 7.69 -4.72
C GLN A 97 -14.32 7.83 -3.71
N PHE A 98 -13.30 6.96 -3.82
CA PHE A 98 -12.12 7.01 -2.96
C PHE A 98 -11.31 8.29 -3.18
N TYR A 99 -11.07 8.64 -4.45
CA TYR A 99 -10.32 9.82 -4.84
C TYR A 99 -11.01 11.12 -4.38
N GLU A 100 -12.33 11.25 -4.58
CA GLU A 100 -13.10 12.42 -4.15
C GLU A 100 -13.06 12.61 -2.62
N THR A 101 -12.98 11.51 -1.87
CA THR A 101 -12.89 11.55 -0.41
C THR A 101 -11.46 11.84 0.05
N TYR A 102 -10.44 11.65 -0.79
CA TYR A 102 -9.01 11.78 -0.46
C TYR A 102 -8.66 13.09 0.27
N PRO A 103 -9.03 14.29 -0.24
CA PRO A 103 -8.67 15.56 0.38
C PRO A 103 -9.22 15.76 1.80
N SER A 104 -10.29 15.05 2.16
CA SER A 104 -10.90 15.15 3.48
C SER A 104 -10.15 14.37 4.57
N GLY A 105 -9.30 13.41 4.19
CA GLY A 105 -8.63 12.48 5.11
C GLY A 105 -9.59 11.54 5.86
N LYS A 106 -10.85 11.42 5.43
CA LYS A 106 -11.89 10.63 6.12
C LYS A 106 -12.17 9.28 5.47
N GLN A 107 -11.17 8.68 4.83
CA GLN A 107 -11.35 7.40 4.13
C GLN A 107 -11.79 6.28 5.08
N GLY A 108 -11.34 6.32 6.34
CA GLY A 108 -11.77 5.36 7.37
C GLY A 108 -13.25 5.46 7.77
N SER A 109 -13.99 6.46 7.28
CA SER A 109 -15.45 6.57 7.45
C SER A 109 -16.24 6.18 6.20
N MET A 110 -15.56 5.81 5.11
CA MET A 110 -16.21 5.30 3.90
C MET A 110 -16.76 3.89 4.14
N GLU A 111 -17.77 3.52 3.36
CA GLU A 111 -18.13 2.10 3.25
C GLU A 111 -16.97 1.30 2.67
N MET A 112 -16.84 0.04 3.09
CA MET A 112 -15.77 -0.84 2.61
C MET A 112 -15.81 -0.95 1.09
N GLN A 113 -14.66 -0.72 0.47
CA GLN A 113 -14.48 -0.82 -0.98
C GLN A 113 -13.85 -2.17 -1.29
N PHE A 114 -14.46 -2.91 -2.21
CA PHE A 114 -13.89 -4.16 -2.71
C PHE A 114 -12.86 -3.89 -3.80
N GLY A 115 -11.73 -4.59 -3.76
CA GLY A 115 -10.64 -4.46 -4.72
C GLY A 115 -9.78 -5.71 -4.83
N TRP A 116 -8.67 -5.58 -5.53
CA TRP A 116 -7.70 -6.65 -5.75
C TRP A 116 -6.29 -6.20 -5.43
N ILE A 117 -5.56 -6.98 -4.63
CA ILE A 117 -4.16 -6.71 -4.32
C ILE A 117 -3.36 -6.75 -5.64
N ALA A 118 -2.64 -5.66 -5.91
CA ALA A 118 -1.89 -5.45 -7.15
C ALA A 118 -0.37 -5.64 -6.98
N ASN A 119 0.09 -6.07 -5.80
CA ASN A 119 1.49 -6.44 -5.55
C ASN A 119 1.65 -7.95 -5.42
N ILE A 120 2.80 -8.48 -5.84
CA ILE A 120 3.21 -9.85 -5.50
C ILE A 120 3.83 -9.84 -4.11
N ILE A 121 3.15 -10.44 -3.14
CA ILE A 121 3.64 -10.53 -1.76
C ILE A 121 4.36 -11.86 -1.57
N PRO A 122 5.66 -11.87 -1.22
CA PRO A 122 6.41 -13.11 -1.00
C PRO A 122 5.75 -14.00 0.06
N GLY A 123 5.51 -15.27 -0.29
CA GLY A 123 4.82 -16.22 0.59
C GLY A 123 3.30 -16.06 0.66
N TYR A 124 2.73 -15.12 -0.09
CA TYR A 124 1.28 -14.89 -0.23
C TYR A 124 0.91 -14.69 -1.72
N PRO A 125 1.00 -15.76 -2.55
CA PRO A 125 0.81 -15.67 -3.99
C PRO A 125 -0.67 -15.47 -4.37
N GLY A 126 -0.94 -14.37 -5.09
CA GLY A 126 -2.27 -13.97 -5.56
C GLY A 126 -2.69 -14.54 -6.93
N PRO A 127 -3.86 -14.12 -7.46
CA PRO A 127 -4.59 -12.89 -7.09
C PRO A 127 -5.45 -13.03 -5.83
N HIS A 128 -5.45 -11.98 -5.01
CA HIS A 128 -6.22 -11.90 -3.77
C HIS A 128 -7.19 -10.73 -3.81
N ALA A 129 -8.48 -11.02 -3.66
CA ALA A 129 -9.49 -10.01 -3.38
C ALA A 129 -9.29 -9.43 -1.98
N CYS A 130 -9.55 -8.15 -1.81
CA CYS A 130 -9.47 -7.46 -0.53
C CYS A 130 -10.60 -6.44 -0.36
N CYS A 131 -10.81 -6.03 0.89
CA CYS A 131 -11.65 -4.89 1.23
C CYS A 131 -10.76 -3.82 1.86
N ILE A 132 -10.95 -2.57 1.46
CA ILE A 132 -10.24 -1.39 1.96
C ILE A 132 -11.21 -0.32 2.45
#